data_AF-T1CFI8-F1
#
_entry.id   AF-T1CFI8-F1
#
_cell.length_a   1.000
_cell.length_b   1.000
_cell.length_c   1.000
_cell.angle_alpha   90.00
_cell.angle_beta   90.00
_cell.angle_gamma   90.00
#
_symmetry.space_group_name_H-M   'P 1'
#
loop_
_entity.id
_entity.type
_entity.pdbx_description
1 polymer ?
#
loop_
_entity_poly.entity_id
_entity_poly.type
_entity_poly.pdbx_seq_one_letter_code
_entity_poly.pdbx_strand_id
1 'polypeptide(L)'
;GVIVLDPSKTGGKDIRIYFGRPKEKGKAFGEPTIWVESPEIKEASGASNQITPQEARMRDLNYTAPIMIKLRVVEDGREKDPETIKIGDMPVMIRSKVCTLSGNKLDSYIEKNNGPINATRKEKASVYRGRP
;
A
#
# COMPACT_ATOMS: atom_id res chain seq x y z
N GLY A 1 2.40 19.57 2.44
CA GLY A 1 3.41 20.32 3.21
C GLY A 1 4.72 20.28 2.47
N VAL A 2 5.74 20.93 3.04
CA VAL A 2 7.12 20.91 2.53
C VAL A 2 8.06 20.59 3.69
N ILE A 3 9.02 19.70 3.44
CA ILE A 3 10.17 19.45 4.31
C ILE A 3 11.37 20.06 3.61
N VAL A 4 12.05 20.98 4.29
CA VAL A 4 13.32 21.55 3.82
C VAL A 4 14.43 20.81 4.55
N LEU A 5 15.36 20.23 3.79
CA LEU A 5 16.50 19.53 4.37
C LEU A 5 17.59 20.54 4.76
N ASP A 6 18.30 20.25 5.85
CA ASP A 6 19.43 21.05 6.31
C ASP A 6 20.57 21.00 5.27
N PRO A 7 21.02 22.14 4.71
CA PRO A 7 22.11 22.22 3.74
C PRO A 7 23.39 21.52 4.20
N SER A 8 23.65 21.49 5.52
CA SER A 8 24.83 20.85 6.10
C SER A 8 24.83 19.33 5.89
N LYS A 9 23.65 18.72 5.74
CA LYS A 9 23.46 17.28 5.55
C LYS A 9 23.27 16.89 4.08
N THR A 10 23.14 17.86 3.18
CA THR A 10 22.91 17.67 1.74
C THR A 10 24.11 18.08 0.87
N GLY A 11 25.25 18.40 1.48
CA GLY A 11 26.44 18.87 0.77
C GLY A 11 26.26 20.28 0.18
N GLY A 12 25.48 21.14 0.85
CA GLY A 12 25.23 22.52 0.44
C GLY A 12 24.05 22.71 -0.53
N LYS A 13 23.35 21.62 -0.91
CA LYS A 13 22.21 21.66 -1.84
C LYS A 13 20.91 22.08 -1.15
N ASP A 14 20.10 22.91 -1.81
CA ASP A 14 18.74 23.23 -1.35
C ASP A 14 17.78 22.12 -1.81
N ILE A 15 17.45 21.21 -0.87
CA ILE A 15 16.54 20.09 -1.14
C ILE A 15 15.22 20.32 -0.41
N ARG A 16 14.13 20.34 -1.18
CA ARG A 16 12.76 20.50 -0.69
C ARG A 16 11.91 19.32 -1.11
N ILE A 17 11.33 18.65 -0.12
CA ILE A 17 10.43 17.51 -0.31
C ILE A 17 9.00 17.95 -0.08
N TYR A 18 8.19 17.93 -1.13
CA TYR A 18 6.77 18.24 -1.05
C TYR A 18 5.96 16.95 -0.88
N PHE A 19 5.05 16.95 0.10
CA PHE A 19 4.19 15.81 0.41
C PHE A 19 2.73 16.23 0.54
N GLY A 20 1.81 15.31 0.25
CA GLY A 20 0.37 15.59 0.23
C GLY A 20 -0.08 16.26 -1.08
N ARG A 21 -1.40 16.37 -1.26
CA ARG A 21 -1.99 16.86 -2.51
C ARG A 21 -1.80 18.39 -2.64
N PRO A 22 -1.40 18.91 -3.82
CA PRO A 22 -1.34 20.35 -4.05
C PRO A 22 -2.73 20.97 -3.90
N LYS A 23 -2.75 22.22 -3.43
CA LYS A 23 -3.98 22.98 -3.22
C LYS A 23 -4.00 24.20 -4.14
N GLU A 24 -5.10 24.41 -4.83
CA GLU A 24 -5.39 25.62 -5.58
C GLU A 24 -6.64 26.28 -4.98
N LYS A 25 -6.56 27.56 -4.63
CA LYS A 25 -7.65 28.30 -3.94
C LYS A 25 -8.20 27.55 -2.71
N GLY A 26 -7.31 26.91 -1.95
CA GLY A 26 -7.65 26.13 -0.75
C GLY A 26 -8.24 24.74 -1.00
N LYS A 27 -8.60 24.39 -2.25
CA LYS A 27 -9.10 23.07 -2.63
C LYS A 27 -7.98 22.19 -3.11
N ALA A 28 -7.97 20.95 -2.65
CA ALA A 28 -6.97 19.98 -3.10
C ALA A 28 -7.31 19.53 -4.54
N PHE A 29 -6.35 19.64 -5.45
CA PHE A 29 -6.51 19.32 -6.88
C PHE A 29 -5.50 18.25 -7.32
N GLY A 30 -5.83 17.51 -8.38
CA GLY A 30 -5.01 16.43 -8.91
C GLY A 30 -5.23 15.07 -8.24
N GLU A 31 -4.36 14.12 -8.56
CA GLU A 31 -4.46 12.72 -8.13
C GLU A 31 -4.23 12.55 -6.60
N PRO A 32 -4.76 11.48 -5.98
CA PRO A 32 -4.36 11.10 -4.63
C PRO A 32 -2.85 10.84 -4.55
N THR A 33 -2.18 11.47 -3.58
CA THR A 33 -0.75 11.26 -3.33
C THR A 33 -0.48 10.31 -2.17
N ILE A 34 -1.52 9.88 -1.44
CA ILE A 34 -1.44 8.91 -0.36
C ILE A 34 -2.48 7.83 -0.64
N TRP A 35 -2.10 6.57 -0.52
CA TRP A 35 -3.01 5.44 -0.66
C TRP A 35 -2.55 4.27 0.23
N VAL A 36 -3.44 3.31 0.41
CA VAL A 36 -3.19 2.09 1.18
C VAL A 36 -3.21 0.93 0.21
N GLU A 37 -2.16 0.12 0.26
CA GLU A 37 -2.03 -1.07 -0.59
C GLU A 37 -2.84 -2.25 -0.05
N SER A 38 -2.69 -3.42 -0.67
CA SER A 38 -3.33 -4.63 -0.16
C SER A 38 -2.63 -5.15 1.10
N PRO A 39 -3.36 -5.80 2.02
CA PRO A 39 -2.77 -6.40 3.22
C PRO A 39 -1.69 -7.42 2.88
N GLU A 40 -0.52 -7.26 3.47
CA GLU A 40 0.65 -8.10 3.22
C GLU A 40 1.41 -8.38 4.52
N ILE A 41 2.21 -9.45 4.49
CA ILE A 41 3.19 -9.78 5.52
C ILE A 41 4.58 -9.73 4.91
N LYS A 42 5.54 -9.28 5.71
CA LYS A 42 6.96 -9.35 5.37
C LYS A 42 7.56 -10.57 6.06
N GLU A 43 8.06 -11.51 5.27
CA GLU A 43 8.69 -12.72 5.79
C GLU A 43 10.13 -12.47 6.22
N ALA A 44 10.71 -13.41 6.98
CA ALA A 44 12.11 -13.33 7.44
C ALA A 44 13.11 -13.27 6.27
N SER A 45 12.73 -13.81 5.11
CA SER A 45 13.48 -13.72 3.85
C SER A 45 13.49 -12.30 3.25
N GLY A 46 12.65 -11.39 3.75
CA GLY A 46 12.42 -10.06 3.21
C GLY A 46 11.34 -9.99 2.12
N ALA A 47 10.79 -11.13 1.69
CA ALA A 47 9.70 -11.18 0.73
C ALA A 47 8.38 -10.64 1.32
N SER A 48 7.62 -9.89 0.51
CA SER A 48 6.26 -9.46 0.85
C SER A 48 5.24 -10.38 0.20
N ASN A 49 4.35 -10.96 1.01
CA ASN A 49 3.28 -11.84 0.56
C ASN A 49 1.91 -11.30 0.98
N GLN A 50 0.96 -11.27 0.05
CA GLN A 50 -0.42 -10.89 0.35
C GLN A 50 -1.03 -11.91 1.32
N ILE A 51 -1.78 -11.43 2.31
CA ILE A 51 -2.40 -12.28 3.33
C ILE A 51 -3.93 -12.09 3.36
N THR A 52 -4.63 -13.11 3.83
CA THR A 52 -6.07 -13.06 4.13
C THR A 52 -6.34 -12.91 5.63
N PRO A 53 -7.52 -12.42 6.04
CA PRO A 53 -7.84 -12.32 7.47
C PRO A 53 -7.82 -13.68 8.21
N GLN A 54 -8.14 -14.79 7.53
CA GLN A 54 -8.11 -16.12 8.14
C GLN A 54 -6.66 -16.57 8.41
N GLU A 55 -5.77 -16.41 7.43
CA GLU A 55 -4.35 -16.73 7.60
C GLU A 55 -3.69 -15.88 8.68
N ALA A 56 -4.00 -14.59 8.71
CA ALA A 56 -3.50 -13.69 9.76
C ALA A 56 -3.93 -14.18 11.14
N ARG A 57 -5.18 -14.60 11.29
CA ARG A 57 -5.70 -15.17 12.55
C ARG A 57 -5.04 -16.50 12.91
N MET A 58 -4.92 -17.42 11.96
CA MET A 58 -4.34 -18.76 12.19
C MET A 58 -2.86 -18.71 12.57
N ARG A 59 -2.15 -17.67 12.13
CA ARG A 59 -0.72 -17.46 12.37
C ARG A 59 -0.42 -16.44 13.48
N ASP A 60 -1.45 -15.91 14.15
CA ASP A 60 -1.35 -14.83 15.14
C ASP A 60 -0.56 -13.59 14.62
N LEU A 61 -0.91 -13.15 13.40
CA LEU A 61 -0.30 -12.00 12.73
C LEU A 61 -1.26 -10.80 12.69
N ASN A 62 -0.69 -9.60 12.65
CA ASN A 62 -1.45 -8.39 12.43
C ASN A 62 -1.89 -8.28 10.97
N TYR A 63 -3.19 -8.13 10.74
CA TYR A 63 -3.75 -7.91 9.39
C TYR A 63 -3.64 -6.42 9.00
N THR A 64 -2.46 -6.04 8.53
CA THR A 64 -2.12 -4.66 8.15
C THR A 64 -1.79 -4.52 6.67
N ALA A 65 -1.91 -3.30 6.14
CA ALA A 65 -1.49 -2.95 4.79
C ALA A 65 -0.56 -1.72 4.79
N PRO A 66 0.39 -1.64 3.85
CA PRO A 66 1.32 -0.54 3.80
C PRO A 66 0.65 0.73 3.28
N ILE A 67 0.96 1.84 3.94
CA ILE A 67 0.55 3.18 3.51
C ILE A 67 1.67 3.74 2.65
N MET A 68 1.33 4.08 1.41
CA MET A 68 2.25 4.64 0.43
C MET A 68 2.00 6.13 0.26
N ILE A 69 3.07 6.90 0.12
CA ILE A 69 3.01 8.32 -0.25
C ILE A 69 3.90 8.60 -1.46
N LYS A 70 3.38 9.39 -2.40
CA LYS A 70 4.14 9.97 -3.50
C LYS A 70 4.66 11.34 -3.10
N LEU A 71 5.97 11.50 -3.18
CA LEU A 71 6.73 12.70 -2.84
C LEU A 71 7.20 13.39 -4.12
N ARG A 72 7.27 14.72 -4.08
CA ARG A 72 7.85 15.53 -5.14
C ARG A 72 9.12 16.19 -4.60
N VAL A 73 10.25 15.86 -5.19
CA VAL A 73 11.58 16.30 -4.72
C VAL A 73 12.08 17.42 -5.63
N VAL A 74 12.48 18.53 -5.04
CA VAL A 74 13.10 19.67 -5.74
C VAL A 74 14.50 19.87 -5.18
N GLU A 75 15.50 19.84 -6.04
CA GLU A 75 16.92 20.05 -5.72
C GLU A 75 17.44 21.25 -6.51
N ASP A 76 17.92 22.29 -5.82
CA ASP A 76 18.45 23.53 -6.40
C ASP A 76 17.51 24.16 -7.45
N GLY A 77 16.21 24.17 -7.13
CA GLY A 77 15.14 24.70 -7.99
C GLY A 77 14.71 23.80 -9.14
N ARG A 78 15.34 22.63 -9.33
CA ARG A 78 14.96 21.64 -10.36
C ARG A 78 14.17 20.50 -9.75
N GLU A 79 13.01 20.20 -10.34
CA GLU A 79 12.19 19.06 -9.94
C GLU A 79 12.83 17.76 -10.42
N LYS A 80 13.01 16.80 -9.51
CA LYS A 80 13.45 15.43 -9.81
C LYS A 80 12.25 14.52 -9.98
N ASP A 81 12.52 13.30 -10.43
CA ASP A 81 11.49 12.26 -10.53
C ASP A 81 10.79 12.05 -9.18
N PRO A 82 9.46 11.92 -9.17
CA PRO A 82 8.70 11.74 -7.95
C PRO A 82 9.00 10.36 -7.35
N GLU A 83 9.31 10.34 -6.05
CA GLU A 83 9.57 9.10 -5.32
C GLU A 83 8.31 8.62 -4.60
N THR A 84 8.09 7.31 -4.57
CA THR A 84 7.02 6.70 -3.78
C THR A 84 7.63 5.90 -2.65
N ILE A 85 7.26 6.21 -1.41
CA ILE A 85 7.80 5.55 -0.22
C ILE A 85 6.69 5.01 0.67
N LYS A 86 6.99 3.94 1.41
CA LYS A 86 6.15 3.42 2.48
C LYS A 86 6.37 4.26 3.73
N ILE A 87 5.30 4.82 4.31
CA ILE A 87 5.37 5.61 5.55
C ILE A 87 5.01 4.80 6.81
N GLY A 88 4.38 3.64 6.64
CA GLY A 88 3.98 2.79 7.76
C GLY A 88 2.97 1.73 7.33
N ASP A 89 2.39 1.07 8.32
CA ASP A 89 1.38 0.03 8.16
C ASP A 89 0.09 0.41 8.90
N MET A 90 -1.06 0.15 8.26
CA MET A 90 -2.38 0.44 8.82
C MET A 90 -3.16 -0.86 9.06
N PRO A 91 -3.78 -1.04 10.24
CA PRO A 91 -4.74 -2.12 10.46
C PRO A 91 -5.90 -2.05 9.47
N VAL A 92 -6.20 -3.16 8.80
CA VAL A 92 -7.25 -3.20 7.79
C VAL A 92 -8.52 -3.84 8.35
N MET A 93 -9.64 -3.11 8.26
CA MET A 93 -10.93 -3.64 8.65
C MET A 93 -11.41 -4.74 7.69
N ILE A 94 -11.92 -5.84 8.24
CA ILE A 94 -12.45 -6.97 7.47
C ILE A 94 -13.62 -6.50 6.60
N ARG A 95 -13.66 -6.91 5.32
CA ARG A 95 -14.63 -6.48 4.30
C ARG A 95 -14.60 -4.98 3.93
N SER A 96 -13.64 -4.19 4.42
CA SER A 96 -13.39 -2.86 3.86
C SER A 96 -12.91 -2.95 2.41
N LYS A 97 -12.95 -1.82 1.68
CA LYS A 97 -12.46 -1.73 0.29
C LYS A 97 -11.00 -2.18 0.12
N VAL A 98 -10.18 -2.00 1.15
CA VAL A 98 -8.76 -2.39 1.13
C VAL A 98 -8.59 -3.90 1.34
N CYS A 99 -9.44 -4.52 2.16
CA CYS A 99 -9.39 -5.93 2.55
C CYS A 99 -9.27 -6.88 1.34
N THR A 100 -8.43 -7.93 1.47
CA THR A 100 -8.31 -9.02 0.49
C THR A 100 -9.65 -9.70 0.18
N LEU A 101 -10.60 -9.71 1.11
CA LEU A 101 -11.93 -10.31 0.90
C LEU A 101 -12.88 -9.48 0.01
N SER A 102 -12.53 -8.22 -0.29
CA SER A 102 -13.42 -7.28 -0.97
C SER A 102 -13.36 -7.39 -2.50
N GLY A 103 -14.54 -7.35 -3.14
CA GLY A 103 -14.66 -7.38 -4.60
C GLY A 103 -13.94 -8.57 -5.22
N ASN A 104 -13.20 -8.32 -6.30
CA ASN A 104 -12.47 -9.34 -7.05
C ASN A 104 -11.10 -9.69 -6.44
N LYS A 105 -10.68 -8.98 -5.37
CA LYS A 105 -9.35 -9.20 -4.76
C LYS A 105 -9.18 -10.62 -4.22
N LEU A 106 -10.25 -11.21 -3.68
CA LEU A 106 -10.21 -12.58 -3.19
C LEU A 106 -10.11 -13.57 -4.35
N ASP A 107 -10.76 -13.32 -5.49
CA ASP A 107 -10.61 -14.18 -6.66
C ASP A 107 -9.17 -14.15 -7.17
N SER A 108 -8.60 -12.96 -7.34
CA SER A 108 -7.20 -12.79 -7.75
C SER A 108 -6.23 -13.41 -6.75
N TYR A 109 -6.51 -13.32 -5.44
CA TYR A 109 -5.72 -13.96 -4.42
C TYR A 109 -5.79 -15.50 -4.55
N ILE A 110 -6.98 -16.07 -4.73
CA ILE A 110 -7.16 -17.52 -4.89
C ILE A 110 -6.43 -18.03 -6.12
N GLU A 111 -6.58 -17.35 -7.26
CA GLU A 111 -5.90 -17.69 -8.52
C GLU A 111 -4.38 -17.67 -8.38
N LYS A 112 -3.82 -16.63 -7.74
CA LYS A 112 -2.38 -16.53 -7.47
C LYS A 112 -1.86 -17.63 -6.53
N ASN A 113 -2.73 -18.17 -5.69
CA ASN A 113 -2.38 -19.19 -4.70
C ASN A 113 -2.91 -20.58 -5.12
N ASN A 114 -2.73 -20.96 -6.39
CA ASN A 114 -3.05 -22.28 -6.96
C ASN A 114 -4.54 -22.67 -6.88
N GLY A 115 -5.44 -21.71 -6.83
CA GLY A 115 -6.88 -21.94 -6.89
C GLY A 115 -7.44 -21.99 -8.32
N PRO A 116 -8.72 -22.37 -8.49
CA PRO A 116 -9.31 -22.56 -9.81
C PRO A 116 -9.53 -21.23 -10.53
N ILE A 117 -9.03 -21.10 -11.77
CA ILE A 117 -9.07 -19.84 -12.54
C ILE A 117 -10.45 -19.58 -13.16
N ASN A 118 -11.02 -20.58 -13.83
CA ASN A 118 -12.29 -20.46 -14.56
C ASN A 118 -13.53 -20.85 -13.73
N ALA A 119 -13.41 -20.87 -12.41
CA ALA A 119 -14.50 -21.21 -11.51
C ALA A 119 -15.33 -19.98 -11.13
N THR A 120 -16.59 -20.23 -10.76
CA THR A 120 -17.50 -19.22 -10.23
C THR A 120 -17.00 -18.67 -8.90
N ARG A 121 -17.46 -17.46 -8.53
CA ARG A 121 -17.16 -16.84 -7.24
C ARG A 121 -17.51 -17.73 -6.04
N LYS A 122 -18.58 -18.52 -6.15
CA LYS A 122 -19.02 -19.44 -5.08
C LYS A 122 -18.03 -20.59 -4.88
N GLU A 123 -17.55 -21.18 -5.97
CA GLU A 123 -16.54 -22.26 -5.95
C GLU A 123 -15.19 -21.75 -5.48
N LYS A 124 -14.77 -20.56 -5.92
CA LYS A 124 -13.57 -19.90 -5.38
C LYS A 124 -13.71 -19.66 -3.86
N ALA A 125 -14.86 -19.14 -3.42
CA ALA A 125 -15.10 -18.90 -2.00
C ALA A 125 -15.17 -20.19 -1.16
N SER A 126 -15.63 -21.32 -1.71
CA SER A 126 -15.60 -22.60 -0.99
C SER A 126 -14.17 -23.12 -0.82
N VAL A 127 -13.31 -22.94 -1.82
CA VAL A 127 -11.86 -23.25 -1.71
C VAL A 127 -11.21 -22.42 -0.59
N TYR A 128 -11.50 -21.11 -0.53
CA TYR A 128 -10.99 -20.27 0.55
C TYR A 128 -11.47 -20.72 1.93
N ARG A 129 -12.78 -21.00 2.08
CA ARG A 129 -13.36 -21.46 3.37
C ARG A 129 -12.88 -22.86 3.79
N GLY A 130 -12.49 -23.69 2.84
CA GLY A 130 -11.99 -25.04 3.09
C GLY A 130 -10.50 -25.10 3.44
N ARG A 131 -9.77 -23.97 3.37
CA ARG A 131 -8.41 -23.91 3.91
C ARG A 131 -8.48 -23.85 5.45
N PRO A 132 -7.69 -24.69 6.15
CA PRO A 132 -7.62 -24.67 7.60
C PRO A 132 -7.21 -23.29 8.12
#